data_AF-A0A2E6WQU4-F1
#
_entry.id   AF-A0A2E6WQU4-F1
#
_cell.length_a   1.000
_cell.length_b   1.000
_cell.length_c   1.000
_cell.angle_alpha   90.00
_cell.angle_beta   90.00
_cell.angle_gamma   90.00
#
_symmetry.space_group_name_H-M   'P 1'
#
loop_
_entity.id
_entity.type
_entity.pdbx_description
1 polymer ?
#
loop_
_entity_poly.entity_id
_entity_poly.type
_entity_poly.pdbx_seq_one_letter_code
_entity_poly.pdbx_strand_id
1 'polypeptide(L)'
;MTIIQKNNINNILSDLGRCIELISIDPNFNNISIGLYEKNGIYTVWSFSKVTGIKERIEEVRNQLINLGGMESISGTYNKAKYPNNQVFERPMKFLIKQAVEKPANYRHSTGPIKIKDLRSPLEITITPKQANSSNIYEVSASLPATEKNSGDSVSGVHTKPEIRINAIIRGLIKYGNMERVDNTSVKFSNGEKLDNLVRLILPYARNITGTQDMLDADSIKGQMTTNTLGFANQE
;
A
#
# COMPACT_ATOMS: atom_id res chain seq x y z
N MET A 1 -35.40 11.90 20.13
CA MET A 1 -34.12 11.54 20.78
C MET A 1 -32.99 11.48 19.73
N THR A 2 -32.77 12.55 18.95
CA THR A 2 -32.01 12.44 17.67
C THR A 2 -31.05 13.59 17.39
N ILE A 3 -30.84 14.51 18.34
CA ILE A 3 -29.99 15.70 18.14
C ILE A 3 -28.60 15.54 18.81
N ILE A 4 -28.47 14.69 19.84
CA ILE A 4 -27.23 14.54 20.63
C ILE A 4 -26.14 13.74 19.89
N GLN A 5 -26.50 12.84 18.96
CA GLN A 5 -25.52 11.98 18.28
C GLN A 5 -24.81 12.66 17.11
N LYS A 6 -25.45 13.64 16.45
CA LYS A 6 -24.93 14.30 15.25
C LYS A 6 -23.74 15.22 15.56
N ASN A 7 -23.76 15.89 16.71
CA ASN A 7 -22.66 16.73 17.18
C ASN A 7 -21.39 15.92 17.49
N ASN A 8 -21.53 14.68 17.98
CA ASN A 8 -20.39 13.84 18.32
C ASN A 8 -19.65 13.33 17.07
N ILE A 9 -20.39 12.91 16.03
CA ILE A 9 -19.79 12.42 14.78
C ILE A 9 -19.03 13.54 14.05
N ASN A 10 -19.60 14.74 13.98
CA ASN A 10 -18.94 15.88 13.34
C ASN A 10 -17.63 16.27 14.04
N ASN A 11 -17.62 16.21 15.38
CA ASN A 11 -16.39 16.45 16.15
C ASN A 11 -15.34 15.38 15.87
N ILE A 12 -15.72 14.10 15.87
CA ILE A 12 -14.80 12.98 15.53
C ILE A 12 -14.24 13.15 14.11
N LEU A 13 -15.08 13.46 13.13
CA LEU A 13 -14.64 13.68 11.74
C LEU A 13 -13.68 14.86 11.62
N SER A 14 -13.93 15.94 12.36
CA SER A 14 -13.03 17.09 12.40
C SER A 14 -11.64 16.74 12.97
N ASP A 15 -11.57 15.76 13.88
CA ASP A 15 -10.32 15.28 14.48
C ASP A 15 -9.58 14.27 13.60
N LEU A 16 -10.30 13.45 12.83
CA LEU A 16 -9.72 12.43 11.96
C LEU A 16 -8.98 13.02 10.75
N GLY A 17 -9.50 14.11 10.18
CA GLY A 17 -8.93 14.73 8.99
C GLY A 17 -9.37 14.04 7.70
N ARG A 18 -8.48 14.00 6.71
CA ARG A 18 -8.80 13.50 5.36
C ARG A 18 -8.82 11.98 5.35
N CYS A 19 -9.91 11.38 4.88
CA CYS A 19 -9.94 9.94 4.63
C CYS A 19 -9.03 9.60 3.44
N ILE A 20 -8.06 8.70 3.67
CA ILE A 20 -7.19 8.18 2.62
C ILE A 20 -7.86 6.99 1.92
N GLU A 21 -8.43 6.09 2.71
CA GLU A 21 -9.04 4.86 2.23
C GLU A 21 -10.00 4.27 3.28
N LEU A 22 -11.04 3.58 2.81
CA LEU A 22 -12.03 2.89 3.64
C LEU A 22 -12.17 1.43 3.22
N ILE A 23 -11.70 0.51 4.06
CA ILE A 23 -11.90 -0.92 3.87
C ILE A 23 -13.29 -1.27 4.38
N SER A 24 -14.19 -1.64 3.46
CA SER A 24 -15.60 -1.86 3.79
C SER A 24 -15.83 -3.05 4.71
N ILE A 25 -15.05 -4.12 4.54
CA ILE A 25 -15.20 -5.38 5.27
C ILE A 25 -13.83 -5.82 5.76
N ASP A 26 -13.69 -5.89 7.09
CA ASP A 26 -12.56 -6.50 7.76
C ASP A 26 -12.78 -8.02 7.88
N PRO A 27 -12.05 -8.84 7.09
CA PRO A 27 -12.23 -10.29 7.09
C PRO A 27 -11.73 -10.95 8.39
N ASN A 28 -10.94 -10.24 9.19
CA ASN A 28 -10.35 -10.77 10.42
C ASN A 28 -11.11 -10.33 11.68
N PHE A 29 -12.16 -9.49 11.56
CA PHE A 29 -12.92 -9.04 12.72
C PHE A 29 -14.34 -8.55 12.37
N ASN A 30 -15.34 -9.41 12.60
CA ASN A 30 -16.77 -9.07 12.58
C ASN A 30 -17.27 -8.30 11.33
N ASN A 31 -16.58 -8.41 10.19
CA ASN A 31 -16.93 -7.74 8.93
C ASN A 31 -17.18 -6.22 9.07
N ILE A 32 -16.49 -5.57 10.02
CA ILE A 32 -16.63 -4.13 10.24
C ILE A 32 -15.92 -3.35 9.13
N SER A 33 -16.27 -2.08 8.97
CA SER A 33 -15.47 -1.17 8.14
C SER A 33 -14.35 -0.51 8.95
N ILE A 34 -13.17 -0.37 8.35
CA ILE A 34 -12.00 0.31 8.93
C ILE A 34 -11.51 1.36 7.94
N GLY A 35 -11.40 2.61 8.40
CA GLY A 35 -10.85 3.71 7.63
C GLY A 35 -9.46 4.11 8.10
N LEU A 36 -8.63 4.57 7.17
CA LEU A 36 -7.38 5.27 7.44
C LEU A 36 -7.57 6.76 7.12
N TYR A 37 -7.29 7.61 8.11
CA TYR A 37 -7.41 9.05 8.00
C TYR A 37 -6.05 9.71 8.22
N GLU A 38 -5.81 10.86 7.60
CA GLU A 38 -4.58 11.63 7.77
C GLU A 38 -4.89 13.08 8.14
N LYS A 39 -4.17 13.57 9.15
CA LYS A 39 -4.18 14.96 9.59
C LYS A 39 -2.80 15.35 10.09
N ASN A 40 -2.20 16.36 9.48
CA ASN A 40 -0.91 16.94 9.90
C ASN A 40 0.23 15.90 10.02
N GLY A 41 0.33 14.95 9.09
CA GLY A 41 1.36 13.92 9.08
C GLY A 41 1.07 12.74 10.02
N ILE A 42 -0.10 12.72 10.65
CA ILE A 42 -0.53 11.65 11.55
C ILE A 42 -1.62 10.83 10.87
N TYR A 43 -1.39 9.52 10.80
CA TYR A 43 -2.35 8.56 10.31
C TYR A 43 -3.14 7.99 11.48
N THR A 44 -4.47 7.99 11.36
CA THR A 44 -5.40 7.50 12.37
C THR A 44 -6.23 6.37 11.78
N VAL A 45 -6.11 5.18 12.36
CA VAL A 45 -6.99 4.04 12.09
C VAL A 45 -8.28 4.25 12.88
N TRP A 46 -9.42 4.09 12.23
CA TRP A 46 -10.70 4.31 12.89
C TRP A 46 -11.82 3.42 12.34
N SER A 47 -12.74 3.03 13.22
CA SER A 47 -14.01 2.43 12.87
C SER A 47 -15.13 3.08 13.67
N PHE A 48 -16.29 3.25 13.05
CA PHE A 48 -17.50 3.69 13.75
C PHE A 48 -18.28 2.53 14.40
N SER A 49 -17.79 1.30 14.24
CA SER A 49 -18.37 0.12 14.89
C SER A 49 -18.27 0.20 16.41
N LYS A 50 -19.28 -0.33 17.10
CA LYS A 50 -19.35 -0.41 18.56
C LYS A 50 -19.20 -1.84 19.09
N VAL A 51 -18.80 -2.77 18.24
CA VAL A 51 -18.62 -4.17 18.63
C VAL A 51 -17.50 -4.29 19.66
N THR A 52 -17.72 -5.11 20.69
CA THR A 52 -16.72 -5.40 21.72
C THR A 52 -15.44 -5.94 21.09
N GLY A 53 -14.27 -5.47 21.55
CA GLY A 53 -12.96 -5.87 20.98
C GLY A 53 -12.45 -4.96 19.86
N ILE A 54 -13.20 -3.91 19.50
CA ILE A 54 -12.83 -3.00 18.40
C ILE A 54 -11.51 -2.28 18.65
N LYS A 55 -11.21 -1.92 19.90
CA LYS A 55 -10.02 -1.15 20.25
C LYS A 55 -8.76 -1.97 19.99
N GLU A 56 -8.78 -3.23 20.39
CA GLU A 56 -7.73 -4.23 20.19
C GLU A 56 -7.51 -4.47 18.70
N ARG A 57 -8.60 -4.59 17.92
CA ARG A 57 -8.49 -4.74 16.47
C ARG A 57 -7.89 -3.50 15.79
N ILE A 58 -8.33 -2.31 16.18
CA ILE A 58 -7.75 -1.06 15.65
C ILE A 58 -6.26 -0.96 15.98
N GLU A 59 -5.87 -1.36 17.19
CA GLU A 59 -4.47 -1.41 17.59
C GLU A 59 -3.66 -2.42 16.77
N GLU A 60 -4.22 -3.59 16.49
CA GLU A 60 -3.60 -4.60 15.64
C GLU A 60 -3.35 -4.06 14.22
N VAL A 61 -4.35 -3.40 13.62
CA VAL A 61 -4.22 -2.76 12.31
C VAL A 61 -3.17 -1.65 12.35
N ARG A 62 -3.17 -0.79 13.39
CA ARG A 62 -2.14 0.23 13.60
C ARG A 62 -0.75 -0.39 13.69
N ASN A 63 -0.60 -1.49 14.42
CA ASN A 63 0.67 -2.20 14.55
C ASN A 63 1.09 -2.79 13.20
N GLN A 64 0.17 -3.23 12.36
CA GLN A 64 0.50 -3.64 10.99
C GLN A 64 0.96 -2.48 10.11
N LEU A 65 0.42 -1.26 10.26
CA LEU A 65 0.96 -0.08 9.56
C LEU A 65 2.43 0.17 9.92
N ILE A 66 2.78 0.03 11.20
CA ILE A 66 4.17 0.13 11.69
C ILE A 66 5.04 -0.94 11.02
N ASN A 67 4.64 -2.21 11.12
CA ASN A 67 5.42 -3.34 10.65
C ASN A 67 5.61 -3.38 9.13
N LEU A 68 4.53 -3.12 8.37
CA LEU A 68 4.53 -3.20 6.91
C LEU A 68 4.91 -1.87 6.23
N GLY A 69 4.68 -0.75 6.91
CA GLY A 69 4.92 0.59 6.37
C GLY A 69 6.23 1.22 6.83
N GLY A 70 6.86 0.72 7.90
CA GLY A 70 8.03 1.36 8.52
C GLY A 70 7.67 2.64 9.28
N MET A 71 6.49 2.66 9.91
CA MET A 71 5.99 3.79 10.68
C MET A 71 6.30 3.63 12.18
N GLU A 72 5.97 4.63 12.98
CA GLU A 72 6.09 4.61 14.44
C GLU A 72 4.74 4.91 15.11
N SER A 73 4.51 4.31 16.27
CA SER A 73 3.35 4.61 17.10
C SER A 73 3.43 5.99 17.75
N ILE A 74 2.29 6.66 17.93
CA ILE A 74 2.22 7.85 18.78
C ILE A 74 1.94 7.43 20.22
N SER A 75 2.78 7.87 21.15
CA SER A 75 2.66 7.56 22.58
C SER A 75 1.28 7.93 23.14
N GLY A 76 0.74 7.07 24.00
CA GLY A 76 -0.60 7.24 24.59
C GLY A 76 -1.77 6.96 23.63
N THR A 77 -1.51 6.48 22.42
CA THR A 77 -2.56 6.18 21.43
C THR A 77 -2.49 4.73 20.95
N TYR A 78 -3.65 4.11 20.78
CA TYR A 78 -3.79 2.75 20.24
C TYR A 78 -3.95 2.75 18.72
N ASN A 79 -4.37 3.88 18.14
CA ASN A 79 -4.85 3.94 16.76
C ASN A 79 -4.08 4.90 15.84
N LYS A 80 -3.06 5.59 16.35
CA LYS A 80 -2.28 6.56 15.56
C LYS A 80 -0.87 6.06 15.28
N ALA A 81 -0.40 6.38 14.08
CA ALA A 81 0.95 6.14 13.62
C ALA A 81 1.43 7.31 12.73
N LYS A 82 2.74 7.48 12.61
CA LYS A 82 3.36 8.49 11.74
C LYS A 82 4.67 7.98 11.17
N TYR A 83 5.15 8.60 10.10
CA TYR A 83 6.54 8.41 9.68
C TYR A 83 7.48 9.21 10.60
N PRO A 84 8.71 8.74 10.86
CA PRO A 84 9.66 9.43 11.76
C PRO A 84 9.94 10.89 11.36
N ASN A 85 9.94 11.15 10.04
CA ASN A 85 10.15 12.46 9.42
C ASN A 85 8.84 13.25 9.19
N ASN A 86 7.71 12.80 9.74
CA ASN A 86 6.37 13.37 9.53
C ASN A 86 5.93 13.47 8.06
N GLN A 87 6.50 12.67 7.15
CA GLN A 87 6.08 12.67 5.75
C GLN A 87 4.74 11.96 5.51
N VAL A 88 4.08 12.40 4.43
CA VAL A 88 2.81 11.87 3.99
C VAL A 88 2.94 11.18 2.62
N PHE A 89 2.47 9.94 2.53
CA PHE A 89 2.53 9.10 1.34
C PHE A 89 1.13 8.65 0.95
N GLU A 90 0.42 9.46 0.18
CA GLU A 90 -0.98 9.19 -0.09
C GLU A 90 -1.23 7.87 -0.85
N ARG A 91 -0.52 7.62 -1.95
CA ARG A 91 -0.80 6.45 -2.80
C ARG A 91 -0.37 5.14 -2.16
N PRO A 92 0.83 5.04 -1.53
CA PRO A 92 1.22 3.82 -0.83
C PRO A 92 0.28 3.45 0.31
N MET A 93 -0.30 4.44 1.00
CA MET A 93 -1.17 4.19 2.14
C MET A 93 -2.44 3.41 1.79
N LYS A 94 -2.98 3.56 0.57
CA LYS A 94 -4.13 2.77 0.11
C LYS A 94 -3.83 1.27 0.12
N PHE A 95 -2.64 0.90 -0.33
CA PHE A 95 -2.19 -0.49 -0.31
C PHE A 95 -1.81 -0.96 1.09
N LEU A 96 -1.23 -0.06 1.89
CA LEU A 96 -0.79 -0.38 3.25
C LEU A 96 -1.97 -0.73 4.15
N ILE A 97 -3.01 0.11 4.18
CA ILE A 97 -4.18 -0.16 5.03
C ILE A 97 -4.92 -1.41 4.58
N LYS A 98 -5.05 -1.63 3.27
CA LYS A 98 -5.64 -2.86 2.73
C LYS A 98 -4.90 -4.09 3.25
N GLN A 99 -3.58 -4.12 3.15
CA GLN A 99 -2.80 -5.24 3.71
C GLN A 99 -2.88 -5.32 5.23
N ALA A 100 -2.85 -4.19 5.94
CA ALA A 100 -2.92 -4.17 7.40
C ALA A 100 -4.27 -4.71 7.94
N VAL A 101 -5.35 -4.53 7.19
CA VAL A 101 -6.68 -5.07 7.53
C VAL A 101 -6.82 -6.52 7.06
N GLU A 102 -6.45 -6.83 5.81
CA GLU A 102 -6.74 -8.14 5.21
C GLU A 102 -5.76 -9.24 5.62
N LYS A 103 -4.50 -8.91 5.93
CA LYS A 103 -3.49 -9.91 6.29
C LYS A 103 -3.56 -10.26 7.79
N PRO A 104 -3.17 -11.49 8.17
CA PRO A 104 -3.03 -11.87 9.57
C PRO A 104 -2.08 -10.95 10.35
N ALA A 105 -2.30 -10.76 11.65
CA ALA A 105 -1.51 -9.90 12.55
C ALA A 105 0.01 -10.17 12.57
N ASN A 106 0.41 -11.42 12.26
CA ASN A 106 1.80 -11.86 12.22
C ASN A 106 2.43 -11.77 10.82
N TYR A 107 1.68 -11.36 9.80
CA TYR A 107 2.21 -11.20 8.45
C TYR A 107 3.29 -10.13 8.42
N ARG A 108 4.43 -10.43 7.80
CA ARG A 108 5.56 -9.51 7.61
C ARG A 108 6.08 -9.61 6.19
N HIS A 109 6.71 -8.54 5.73
CA HIS A 109 7.48 -8.60 4.49
C HIS A 109 8.62 -9.61 4.59
N SER A 110 9.03 -10.17 3.44
CA SER A 110 10.22 -11.02 3.40
C SER A 110 11.46 -10.24 3.82
N THR A 111 12.33 -10.87 4.60
CA THR A 111 13.65 -10.32 4.94
C THR A 111 14.64 -10.53 3.79
N GLY A 112 15.79 -9.85 3.83
CA GLY A 112 16.84 -9.99 2.81
C GLY A 112 16.60 -9.14 1.57
N PRO A 113 17.05 -9.54 0.37
CA PRO A 113 16.90 -8.75 -0.86
C PRO A 113 15.44 -8.41 -1.19
N ILE A 114 15.19 -7.26 -1.80
CA ILE A 114 13.85 -6.89 -2.31
C ILE A 114 13.70 -7.53 -3.69
N LYS A 115 12.98 -8.64 -3.77
CA LYS A 115 12.86 -9.45 -5.00
C LYS A 115 11.44 -9.91 -5.23
N ILE A 116 11.06 -10.02 -6.50
CA ILE A 116 9.78 -10.61 -6.89
C ILE A 116 9.86 -11.21 -8.30
N LYS A 117 9.18 -12.34 -8.52
CA LYS A 117 8.98 -12.89 -9.87
C LYS A 117 8.15 -11.91 -10.72
N ASP A 118 8.56 -11.67 -11.95
CA ASP A 118 7.77 -10.88 -12.89
C ASP A 118 6.52 -11.66 -13.35
N LEU A 119 5.43 -10.95 -13.64
CA LEU A 119 4.18 -11.59 -14.05
C LEU A 119 4.09 -11.84 -15.56
N ARG A 120 4.91 -11.14 -16.37
CA ARG A 120 4.81 -11.16 -17.84
C ARG A 120 6.06 -11.76 -18.51
N SER A 121 6.99 -12.27 -17.71
CA SER A 121 8.25 -12.87 -18.13
C SER A 121 8.75 -13.88 -17.08
N PRO A 122 9.71 -14.76 -17.43
CA PRO A 122 10.40 -15.62 -16.45
C PRO A 122 11.37 -14.85 -15.54
N LEU A 123 11.57 -13.54 -15.74
CA LEU A 123 12.57 -12.77 -15.01
C LEU A 123 12.19 -12.57 -13.54
N GLU A 124 13.20 -12.53 -12.68
CA GLU A 124 13.11 -12.02 -11.32
C GLU A 124 13.52 -10.54 -11.30
N ILE A 125 12.65 -9.71 -10.75
CA ILE A 125 12.93 -8.29 -10.49
C ILE A 125 13.62 -8.18 -9.13
N THR A 126 14.75 -7.48 -9.09
CA THR A 126 15.47 -7.16 -7.85
C THR A 126 15.57 -5.64 -7.72
N ILE A 127 15.26 -5.12 -6.52
CA ILE A 127 15.48 -3.72 -6.18
C ILE A 127 16.60 -3.62 -5.14
N THR A 128 17.62 -2.83 -5.46
CA THR A 128 18.79 -2.65 -4.61
C THR A 128 18.86 -1.19 -4.14
N PRO A 129 18.75 -0.91 -2.83
CA PRO A 129 19.00 0.44 -2.32
C PRO A 129 20.50 0.76 -2.40
N LYS A 130 20.82 1.91 -2.99
CA LYS A 130 22.16 2.51 -3.09
C LYS A 130 22.13 3.90 -2.49
N GLN A 131 23.11 4.23 -1.67
CA GLN A 131 23.27 5.59 -1.15
C GLN A 131 24.05 6.43 -2.17
N ALA A 132 23.51 7.57 -2.57
CA ALA A 132 24.15 8.53 -3.47
C ALA A 132 23.78 9.97 -3.08
N ASN A 133 24.77 10.84 -2.93
CA ASN A 133 24.58 12.27 -2.64
C ASN A 133 23.56 12.55 -1.52
N SER A 134 23.71 11.85 -0.39
CA SER A 134 22.81 11.95 0.78
C SER A 134 21.36 11.48 0.57
N SER A 135 21.05 10.89 -0.59
CA SER A 135 19.77 10.26 -0.90
C SER A 135 19.91 8.75 -1.09
N ASN A 136 18.85 8.01 -0.81
CA ASN A 136 18.73 6.60 -1.11
C ASN A 136 18.04 6.44 -2.45
N ILE A 137 18.73 5.82 -3.38
CA ILE A 137 18.25 5.49 -4.72
C ILE A 137 17.97 3.99 -4.76
N TYR A 138 16.83 3.62 -5.32
CA TYR A 138 16.42 2.26 -5.54
C TYR A 138 16.67 1.89 -7.00
N GLU A 139 17.72 1.11 -7.23
CA GLU A 139 18.05 0.59 -8.55
C GLU A 139 17.28 -0.71 -8.82
N VAL A 140 16.66 -0.79 -9.99
CA VAL A 140 15.85 -1.91 -10.45
C VAL A 140 16.64 -2.69 -11.49
N SER A 141 16.78 -3.99 -11.24
CA SER A 141 17.37 -4.95 -12.18
C SER A 141 16.40 -6.10 -12.44
N ALA A 142 16.55 -6.74 -13.59
CA ALA A 142 15.77 -7.91 -13.98
C ALA A 142 16.71 -8.97 -14.55
N SER A 143 16.65 -10.19 -14.02
CA SER A 143 17.51 -11.30 -14.46
C SER A 143 16.79 -12.63 -14.32
N LEU A 144 17.23 -13.67 -15.05
CA LEU A 144 16.71 -15.02 -14.83
C LEU A 144 17.03 -15.49 -13.40
N PRO A 145 16.13 -16.25 -12.76
CA PRO A 145 16.37 -16.85 -11.45
C PRO A 145 17.67 -17.67 -11.45
N ALA A 146 18.37 -17.72 -10.32
CA ALA A 146 19.65 -18.43 -10.20
C ALA A 146 19.55 -19.92 -10.59
N THR A 147 18.38 -20.54 -10.42
CA THR A 147 18.10 -21.93 -10.78
C THR A 147 18.04 -22.19 -12.28
N GLU A 148 17.78 -21.16 -13.10
CA GLU A 148 17.63 -21.26 -14.56
C GLU A 148 18.88 -20.76 -15.32
N LYS A 149 19.91 -20.27 -14.62
CA LYS A 149 21.16 -19.81 -15.25
C LYS A 149 22.07 -20.95 -15.73
N ASN A 150 21.83 -22.19 -15.29
CA ASN A 150 22.68 -23.36 -15.58
C ASN A 150 22.18 -24.20 -16.77
N SER A 151 20.98 -23.94 -17.29
CA SER A 151 20.51 -24.50 -18.55
C SER A 151 21.09 -23.66 -19.68
N GLY A 152 22.08 -24.18 -20.41
CA GLY A 152 22.81 -23.52 -21.50
C GLY A 152 22.00 -23.08 -22.72
N ASP A 153 20.68 -22.99 -22.60
CA ASP A 153 19.78 -22.50 -23.62
C ASP A 153 19.56 -21.00 -23.44
N SER A 154 19.99 -20.25 -24.46
CA SER A 154 19.67 -18.84 -24.59
C SER A 154 18.17 -18.70 -24.77
N VAL A 155 17.42 -18.40 -23.71
CA VAL A 155 15.98 -18.11 -23.79
C VAL A 155 15.79 -16.75 -24.47
N SER A 156 15.98 -16.70 -25.79
CA SER A 156 15.76 -15.54 -26.63
C SER A 156 14.31 -15.54 -27.10
N GLY A 157 13.46 -14.85 -26.35
CA GLY A 157 12.07 -14.56 -26.74
C GLY A 157 11.72 -13.11 -26.39
N VAL A 158 10.64 -12.57 -26.96
CA VAL A 158 10.14 -11.21 -26.65
C VAL A 158 9.88 -11.03 -25.15
N HIS A 159 9.63 -12.14 -24.44
CA HIS A 159 9.40 -12.22 -23.00
C HIS A 159 10.68 -12.19 -22.14
N THR A 160 11.88 -12.04 -22.70
CA THR A 160 13.13 -11.97 -21.93
C THR A 160 13.86 -10.63 -22.01
N LYS A 161 13.23 -9.57 -22.56
CA LYS A 161 13.82 -8.23 -22.64
C LYS A 161 13.80 -7.52 -21.27
N PRO A 162 14.91 -7.49 -20.52
CA PRO A 162 14.92 -7.01 -19.13
C PRO A 162 14.62 -5.51 -19.05
N GLU A 163 15.13 -4.73 -20.01
CA GLU A 163 14.95 -3.27 -20.08
C GLU A 163 13.47 -2.85 -20.15
N ILE A 164 12.66 -3.56 -20.93
CA ILE A 164 11.22 -3.28 -21.04
C ILE A 164 10.54 -3.54 -19.69
N ARG A 165 10.92 -4.62 -19.01
CA ARG A 165 10.37 -4.95 -17.69
C ARG A 165 10.82 -3.95 -16.65
N ILE A 166 12.10 -3.58 -16.62
CA ILE A 166 12.64 -2.55 -15.72
C ILE A 166 11.87 -1.23 -15.89
N ASN A 167 11.70 -0.74 -17.12
CA ASN A 167 10.94 0.49 -17.38
C ASN A 167 9.48 0.39 -16.90
N ALA A 168 8.84 -0.78 -17.09
CA ALA A 168 7.49 -1.02 -16.56
C ALA A 168 7.45 -0.97 -15.02
N ILE A 169 8.43 -1.56 -14.33
CA ILE A 169 8.54 -1.49 -12.86
C ILE A 169 8.77 -0.06 -12.40
N ILE A 170 9.69 0.68 -13.04
CA ILE A 170 9.97 2.09 -12.73
C ILE A 170 8.69 2.93 -12.85
N ARG A 171 7.91 2.77 -13.93
CA ARG A 171 6.62 3.45 -14.10
C ARG A 171 5.63 3.09 -13.00
N GLY A 172 5.58 1.82 -12.58
CA GLY A 172 4.72 1.36 -11.50
C GLY A 172 5.10 1.94 -10.15
N LEU A 173 6.40 1.97 -9.83
CA LEU A 173 6.94 2.56 -8.59
C LEU A 173 6.67 4.07 -8.52
N ILE A 174 6.81 4.79 -9.63
CA ILE A 174 6.44 6.22 -9.70
C ILE A 174 4.93 6.38 -9.49
N LYS A 175 4.13 5.58 -10.20
CA LYS A 175 2.66 5.72 -10.18
C LYS A 175 2.08 5.43 -8.80
N TYR A 176 2.50 4.36 -8.13
CA TYR A 176 1.89 3.89 -6.89
C TYR A 176 2.72 4.15 -5.63
N GLY A 177 4.03 4.36 -5.78
CA GLY A 177 4.97 4.52 -4.67
C GLY A 177 5.22 5.95 -4.22
N ASN A 178 4.66 6.98 -4.89
CA ASN A 178 5.06 8.39 -4.69
C ASN A 178 6.58 8.60 -4.89
N MET A 179 7.18 7.86 -5.83
CA MET A 179 8.61 7.93 -6.13
C MET A 179 8.88 8.78 -7.38
N GLU A 180 10.09 9.30 -7.48
CA GLU A 180 10.60 10.09 -8.60
C GLU A 180 11.60 9.27 -9.40
N ARG A 181 11.58 9.44 -10.73
CA ARG A 181 12.60 8.85 -11.60
C ARG A 181 13.94 9.54 -11.38
N VAL A 182 14.99 8.76 -11.19
CA VAL A 182 16.38 9.25 -11.26
C VAL A 182 16.93 9.03 -12.66
N ASP A 183 16.80 7.81 -13.19
CA ASP A 183 17.26 7.42 -14.52
C ASP A 183 16.37 6.29 -15.08
N ASN A 184 16.83 5.57 -16.11
CA ASN A 184 16.06 4.50 -16.75
C ASN A 184 15.87 3.25 -15.87
N THR A 185 16.71 3.05 -14.87
CA THR A 185 16.74 1.88 -13.99
C THR A 185 16.55 2.23 -12.53
N SER A 186 16.43 3.51 -12.17
CA SER A 186 16.47 3.93 -10.76
C SER A 186 15.37 4.93 -10.41
N VAL A 187 14.86 4.81 -9.18
CA VAL A 187 13.89 5.73 -8.56
C VAL A 187 14.32 6.11 -7.15
N LYS A 188 13.76 7.18 -6.61
CA LYS A 188 13.94 7.57 -5.20
C LYS A 188 12.63 8.09 -4.61
N PHE A 189 12.51 8.08 -3.29
CA PHE A 189 11.50 8.91 -2.62
C PHE A 189 11.95 10.37 -2.64
N SER A 190 11.00 11.31 -2.61
CA SER A 190 11.31 12.75 -2.68
C SER A 190 12.13 13.26 -1.49
N ASN A 191 12.03 12.61 -0.32
CA ASN A 191 12.91 12.88 0.83
C ASN A 191 14.30 12.26 0.74
N GLY A 192 14.55 11.38 -0.23
CA GLY A 192 15.79 10.61 -0.30
C GLY A 192 15.99 9.62 0.84
N GLU A 193 14.98 9.29 1.64
CA GLU A 193 15.12 8.30 2.70
C GLU A 193 15.03 6.87 2.20
N LYS A 194 15.57 5.96 3.00
CA LYS A 194 15.49 4.53 2.80
C LYS A 194 14.20 3.97 3.42
N LEU A 195 13.17 3.77 2.60
CA LEU A 195 11.86 3.23 3.00
C LEU A 195 11.63 1.84 2.40
N ASP A 196 12.49 0.87 2.73
CA ASP A 196 12.46 -0.48 2.14
C ASP A 196 11.10 -1.19 2.33
N ASN A 197 10.45 -0.97 3.47
CA ASN A 197 9.12 -1.53 3.76
C ASN A 197 8.06 -1.03 2.78
N LEU A 198 8.09 0.25 2.41
CA LEU A 198 7.21 0.79 1.39
C LEU A 198 7.56 0.23 0.00
N VAL A 199 8.83 0.06 -0.33
CA VAL A 199 9.22 -0.54 -1.61
C VAL A 199 8.71 -1.99 -1.70
N ARG A 200 8.84 -2.79 -0.63
CA ARG A 200 8.30 -4.16 -0.57
C ARG A 200 6.78 -4.19 -0.67
N LEU A 201 6.10 -3.26 -0.01
CA LEU A 201 4.66 -3.11 -0.10
C LEU A 201 4.20 -2.83 -1.53
N ILE A 202 4.90 -1.93 -2.24
CA ILE A 202 4.45 -1.40 -3.53
C ILE A 202 4.87 -2.28 -4.71
N LEU A 203 6.00 -2.97 -4.61
CA LEU A 203 6.55 -3.77 -5.71
C LEU A 203 5.54 -4.78 -6.33
N PRO A 204 4.73 -5.53 -5.55
CA PRO A 204 3.69 -6.42 -6.10
C PRO A 204 2.66 -5.71 -6.99
N TYR A 205 2.35 -4.45 -6.70
CA TYR A 205 1.42 -3.61 -7.47
C TYR A 205 2.12 -2.92 -8.64
N ALA A 206 3.34 -2.42 -8.43
CA ALA A 206 4.15 -1.77 -9.46
C ALA A 206 4.44 -2.70 -10.65
N ARG A 207 4.59 -4.01 -10.43
CA ARG A 207 4.78 -4.99 -11.52
C ARG A 207 3.54 -5.24 -12.38
N ASN A 208 2.35 -4.83 -11.93
CA ASN A 208 1.08 -5.01 -12.64
C ASN A 208 0.25 -3.72 -12.66
N ILE A 209 0.70 -2.73 -13.43
CA ILE A 209 0.02 -1.42 -13.48
C ILE A 209 -1.46 -1.54 -13.89
N THR A 210 -1.74 -2.30 -14.96
CA THR A 210 -3.11 -2.46 -15.46
C THR A 210 -4.00 -3.10 -14.39
N GLY A 211 -3.65 -4.29 -13.90
CA GLY A 211 -4.47 -4.97 -12.91
C GLY A 211 -4.56 -4.23 -11.56
N THR A 212 -3.54 -3.44 -11.21
CA THR A 212 -3.61 -2.56 -10.02
C THR A 212 -4.59 -1.42 -10.24
N GLN A 213 -4.62 -0.82 -11.43
CA GLN A 213 -5.59 0.22 -11.75
C GLN A 213 -7.01 -0.33 -11.72
N ASP A 214 -7.25 -1.46 -12.39
CA ASP A 214 -8.57 -2.10 -12.42
C ASP A 214 -9.07 -2.45 -11.01
N MET A 215 -8.17 -2.93 -10.13
CA MET A 215 -8.48 -3.19 -8.72
C MET A 215 -8.89 -1.90 -7.98
N LEU A 216 -8.13 -0.81 -8.13
CA LEU A 216 -8.42 0.45 -7.46
C LEU A 216 -9.74 1.06 -7.95
N ASP A 217 -10.02 0.95 -9.25
CA ASP A 217 -11.26 1.45 -9.84
C ASP A 217 -12.46 0.64 -9.34
N ALA A 218 -12.33 -0.70 -9.27
CA ALA A 218 -13.36 -1.58 -8.70
C ALA A 218 -13.61 -1.30 -7.20
N ASP A 219 -12.55 -1.08 -6.42
CA ASP A 219 -12.67 -0.75 -5.00
C ASP A 219 -13.33 0.63 -4.80
N SER A 220 -13.03 1.61 -5.65
CA SER A 220 -13.72 2.92 -5.64
C SER A 220 -15.20 2.80 -5.97
N ILE A 221 -15.59 1.93 -6.91
CA ILE A 221 -17.01 1.69 -7.24
C ILE A 221 -17.73 1.05 -6.05
N LYS A 222 -17.12 0.06 -5.38
CA LYS A 222 -17.68 -0.56 -4.17
C LYS A 222 -17.85 0.45 -3.04
N GLY A 223 -16.90 1.37 -2.87
CA GLY A 223 -16.99 2.44 -1.88
C GLY A 223 -18.09 3.48 -2.16
N GLN A 224 -18.64 3.50 -3.37
CA GLN A 224 -19.61 4.50 -3.84
C GLN A 224 -21.04 3.98 -4.03
N MET A 225 -21.37 2.73 -3.64
CA MET A 225 -22.67 2.07 -3.88
C MET A 225 -23.83 3.04 -4.11
N THR A 226 -24.10 3.32 -5.39
CA THR A 226 -25.22 4.16 -5.84
C THR A 226 -26.44 3.26 -6.03
N THR A 227 -27.64 3.83 -6.01
CA THR A 227 -28.90 3.10 -6.21
C THR A 227 -28.93 2.27 -7.52
N ASN A 228 -28.13 2.66 -8.52
CA ASN A 228 -27.96 1.93 -9.78
C ASN A 228 -27.22 0.58 -9.62
N THR A 229 -26.25 0.48 -8.71
CA THR A 229 -25.50 -0.76 -8.46
C THR A 229 -26.29 -1.78 -7.63
N LEU A 230 -27.36 -1.33 -6.97
CA LEU A 230 -28.24 -2.14 -6.12
C LEU A 230 -29.51 -2.65 -6.83
N GLY A 231 -29.65 -2.40 -8.15
CA GLY A 231 -30.77 -2.94 -8.94
C GLY A 231 -32.12 -2.26 -8.70
N PHE A 232 -32.17 -1.13 -7.99
CA PHE A 232 -33.42 -0.40 -7.73
C PHE A 232 -33.86 0.52 -8.90
N ALA A 233 -33.12 0.53 -10.00
CA ALA A 233 -33.39 1.43 -11.15
C ALA A 233 -34.47 0.89 -12.13
N ASN A 234 -35.02 -0.31 -11.91
CA ASN A 234 -36.00 -0.93 -12.81
C ASN A 234 -37.32 -1.28 -12.10
N GLN A 235 -37.83 -0.38 -11.26
CA GLN A 235 -39.22 -0.43 -10.79
C GLN A 235 -39.93 0.87 -11.18
N GLU A 236 -40.32 0.96 -12.45
CA GLU A 236 -41.44 1.78 -12.92
C GLU A 236 -42.49 0.86 -13.55
#